data_AF-A0A940B4F4-F1
#
_entry.id   AF-A0A940B4F4-F1
#
_cell.length_a   1.000
_cell.length_b   1.000
_cell.length_c   1.000
_cell.angle_alpha   90.00
_cell.angle_beta   90.00
_cell.angle_gamma   90.00
#
_symmetry.space_group_name_H-M   'P 1'
#
loop_
_entity.id
_entity.type
_entity.pdbx_description
1 polymer ?
#
loop_
_entity_poly.entity_id
_entity_poly.type
_entity_poly.pdbx_seq_one_letter_code
_entity_poly.pdbx_strand_id
1 'polypeptide(L)'
;MDLRKKLLNLDDGLNVYNQLLKDEDAILIPFAFSVYVTVCRINELLPEYLADLNRNECKEPFNIDFDRMTSLDYWMDKLVKLRSDMEMLGTVPMKEHGFVVTILGFSPETTMDLYRAIEKNIIDMVEMVAEVQHIFTEEPVGLYRNFYLSQKADCDAKPVKARYKQWKREVGVVTTSLLEDKRMQEIVWLLEKKILRFTQPPSKREIKQVDFDEVKNHLPDGYELTDGFEKCCARLRRYISWEGDILQIDYDKYGSYLFQHYYHLNAADRQAIFELDIMLDLIHRDMKSLGPSNKLTSKEDCIRRCIALLMKEQYGDEPLFNQRNHWQAVYRGLVDKKICRDSDFDGFDAYIKRVMPDKVNKSYSKASVKQISQTVFIKPFKQWKFDPATSTRKPFERMVAVARRFMEILEEHGL
;
A
#
# COMPACT_ATOMS: atom_id res chain seq x y z
N MET A 1 -9.29 5.48 23.89
CA MET A 1 -8.92 6.87 24.24
C MET A 1 -9.49 7.77 23.16
N ASP A 2 -9.91 9.00 23.48
CA ASP A 2 -10.56 9.95 22.56
C ASP A 2 -9.85 11.31 22.67
N LEU A 3 -8.52 11.28 22.50
CA LEU A 3 -7.63 12.40 22.83
C LEU A 3 -7.78 13.54 21.80
N ARG A 4 -7.88 13.16 20.51
CA ARG A 4 -8.16 14.10 19.43
C ARG A 4 -9.43 14.91 19.66
N LYS A 5 -10.53 14.26 20.04
CA LYS A 5 -11.81 14.96 20.27
C LYS A 5 -11.72 15.91 21.45
N LYS A 6 -10.97 15.56 22.50
CA LYS A 6 -10.77 16.46 23.65
C LYS A 6 -10.04 17.74 23.23
N LEU A 7 -8.98 17.61 22.44
CA LEU A 7 -8.25 18.76 21.88
C LEU A 7 -9.17 19.66 21.03
N LEU A 8 -9.95 19.06 20.13
CA LEU A 8 -10.90 19.81 19.30
C LEU A 8 -12.00 20.49 20.14
N ASN A 9 -12.53 19.81 21.15
CA ASN A 9 -13.53 20.39 22.05
C ASN A 9 -12.96 21.56 22.86
N LEU A 10 -11.68 21.51 23.25
CA LEU A 10 -11.01 22.63 23.92
C LEU A 10 -10.90 23.82 22.96
N ASP A 11 -10.45 23.59 21.73
CA ASP A 11 -10.31 24.60 20.68
C ASP A 11 -11.65 25.29 20.34
N ASP A 12 -12.69 24.48 20.09
CA ASP A 12 -14.05 24.94 19.83
C ASP A 12 -14.64 25.64 21.04
N GLY A 13 -14.42 25.12 22.24
CA GLY A 13 -14.86 25.73 23.50
C GLY A 13 -14.33 27.15 23.65
N LEU A 14 -13.01 27.34 23.50
CA LEU A 14 -12.39 28.66 23.60
C LEU A 14 -12.86 29.61 22.47
N ASN A 15 -13.07 29.11 21.25
CA ASN A 15 -13.68 29.90 20.18
C ASN A 15 -15.08 30.40 20.57
N VAL A 16 -15.91 29.49 21.09
CA VAL A 16 -17.26 29.79 21.52
C VAL A 16 -17.22 30.79 22.69
N TYR A 17 -16.30 30.65 23.64
CA TYR A 17 -16.10 31.64 24.71
C TYR A 17 -15.80 33.04 24.20
N ASN A 18 -14.87 33.14 23.25
CA ASN A 18 -14.48 34.41 22.67
C ASN A 18 -15.66 35.06 21.91
N GLN A 19 -16.53 34.26 21.30
CA GLN A 19 -17.72 34.70 20.57
C GLN A 19 -18.94 34.96 21.46
N LEU A 20 -19.10 34.27 22.59
CA LEU A 20 -20.36 34.17 23.34
C LEU A 20 -20.79 35.43 24.06
N LEU A 21 -19.95 36.45 24.19
CA LEU A 21 -20.29 37.61 25.02
C LEU A 21 -20.09 38.93 24.28
N LYS A 22 -21.21 39.46 23.78
CA LYS A 22 -21.51 40.89 23.65
C LYS A 22 -22.20 41.44 24.92
N ASP A 23 -22.28 40.62 25.97
CA ASP A 23 -22.89 40.98 27.26
C ASP A 23 -21.74 41.21 28.24
N GLU A 24 -21.46 42.47 28.57
CA GLU A 24 -20.31 42.91 29.36
C GLU A 24 -20.39 42.45 30.83
N ASP A 25 -21.56 41.97 31.29
CA ASP A 25 -21.83 41.62 32.69
C ASP A 25 -21.72 40.11 33.00
N ALA A 26 -21.48 39.25 32.00
CA ALA A 26 -21.49 37.80 32.21
C ALA A 26 -20.15 37.27 32.75
N ILE A 27 -20.10 37.02 34.06
CA ILE A 27 -18.98 36.37 34.75
C ILE A 27 -18.98 34.86 34.47
N LEU A 28 -17.99 34.34 33.75
CA LEU A 28 -17.95 32.95 33.28
C LEU A 28 -16.96 32.04 34.03
N ILE A 29 -16.83 32.19 35.35
CA ILE A 29 -16.03 31.28 36.18
C ILE A 29 -16.35 29.78 35.93
N PRO A 30 -17.62 29.34 35.78
CA PRO A 30 -17.93 27.94 35.44
C PRO A 30 -17.33 27.48 34.11
N PHE A 31 -17.24 28.38 33.12
CA PHE A 31 -16.62 28.07 31.85
C PHE A 31 -15.10 27.92 32.00
N ALA A 32 -14.44 28.82 32.73
CA ALA A 32 -13.01 28.72 33.03
C ALA A 32 -12.67 27.37 33.70
N PHE A 33 -13.50 26.91 34.64
CA PHE A 33 -13.35 25.58 35.22
C PHE A 33 -13.53 24.44 34.20
N SER A 34 -14.45 24.56 33.25
CA SER A 34 -14.62 23.59 32.15
C SER A 34 -13.37 23.51 31.26
N VAL A 35 -12.76 24.67 30.94
CA VAL A 35 -11.48 24.75 30.22
C VAL A 35 -10.38 24.04 31.03
N TYR A 36 -10.23 24.40 32.31
CA TYR A 36 -9.25 23.79 33.22
C TYR A 36 -9.38 22.26 33.26
N VAL A 37 -10.58 21.74 33.49
CA VAL A 37 -10.83 20.28 33.52
C VAL A 37 -10.49 19.63 32.18
N THR A 38 -10.80 20.30 31.07
CA THR A 38 -10.57 19.75 29.73
C THR A 38 -9.07 19.66 29.45
N VAL A 39 -8.30 20.72 29.71
CA VAL A 39 -6.85 20.71 29.47
C VAL A 39 -6.11 19.76 30.42
N CYS A 40 -6.48 19.69 31.70
CA CYS A 40 -5.89 18.71 32.62
C CYS A 40 -6.11 17.27 32.14
N ARG A 41 -7.33 16.95 31.67
CA ARG A 41 -7.62 15.63 31.11
C ARG A 41 -6.86 15.34 29.82
N ILE A 42 -6.50 16.35 29.04
CA ILE A 42 -5.65 16.17 27.86
C ILE A 42 -4.23 15.84 28.33
N ASN A 43 -3.70 16.60 29.31
CA ASN A 43 -2.38 16.39 29.89
C ASN A 43 -2.24 15.05 30.64
N GLU A 44 -3.33 14.49 31.17
CA GLU A 44 -3.33 13.12 31.73
C GLU A 44 -3.17 12.04 30.65
N LEU A 45 -3.67 12.27 29.43
CA LEU A 45 -3.72 11.28 28.35
C LEU A 45 -2.52 11.36 27.39
N LEU A 46 -1.93 12.55 27.21
CA LEU A 46 -0.79 12.77 26.33
C LEU A 46 0.44 11.90 26.69
N PRO A 47 0.83 11.74 27.97
CA PRO A 47 1.96 10.88 28.32
C PRO A 47 1.77 9.41 27.94
N GLU A 48 0.55 8.88 28.13
CA GLU A 48 0.22 7.50 27.70
C GLU A 48 0.29 7.40 26.17
N TYR A 49 -0.24 8.39 25.45
CA TYR A 49 -0.17 8.44 24.00
C TYR A 49 1.27 8.50 23.48
N LEU A 50 2.12 9.34 24.06
CA LEU A 50 3.55 9.43 23.73
C LEU A 50 4.26 8.10 24.03
N ALA A 51 3.93 7.44 25.15
CA ALA A 51 4.49 6.14 25.48
C ALA A 51 4.09 5.06 24.46
N ASP A 52 2.84 5.06 24.00
CA ASP A 52 2.36 4.18 22.91
C ASP A 52 3.13 4.46 21.61
N LEU A 53 3.26 5.73 21.20
CA LEU A 53 3.97 6.10 19.98
C LEU A 53 5.44 5.68 20.01
N ASN A 54 6.12 5.85 21.15
CA ASN A 54 7.50 5.40 21.35
C ASN A 54 7.66 3.87 21.25
N ARG A 55 6.58 3.11 21.44
CA ARG A 55 6.53 1.66 21.20
C ARG A 55 6.14 1.28 19.77
N ASN A 56 5.94 2.26 18.87
CA ASN A 56 5.32 2.08 17.56
C ASN A 56 3.90 1.48 17.64
N GLU A 57 3.18 1.82 18.71
CA GLU A 57 1.80 1.45 18.93
C GLU A 57 0.93 2.70 18.78
N CYS A 58 -0.21 2.56 18.09
CA CYS A 58 -1.18 3.63 18.03
C CYS A 58 -2.56 3.03 17.85
N LYS A 59 -3.49 3.36 18.75
CA LYS A 59 -4.89 2.90 18.67
C LYS A 59 -5.79 3.92 17.97
N GLU A 60 -5.45 5.19 18.07
CA GLU A 60 -6.24 6.30 17.53
C GLU A 60 -5.32 7.31 16.82
N PRO A 61 -5.59 7.67 15.56
CA PRO A 61 -4.76 8.64 14.85
C PRO A 61 -4.82 10.04 15.46
N PHE A 62 -3.65 10.64 15.68
CA PHE A 62 -3.50 12.03 16.11
C PHE A 62 -3.61 13.02 14.95
N ASN A 63 -4.64 12.87 14.12
CA ASN A 63 -4.82 13.70 12.94
C ASN A 63 -5.46 15.05 13.33
N ILE A 64 -4.59 15.99 13.69
CA ILE A 64 -4.91 17.38 14.04
C ILE A 64 -4.08 18.34 13.18
N ASP A 65 -4.49 19.61 13.18
CA ASP A 65 -3.72 20.70 12.60
C ASP A 65 -2.52 21.02 13.50
N PHE A 66 -1.40 20.31 13.31
CA PHE A 66 -0.24 20.45 14.19
C PHE A 66 0.30 21.87 14.21
N ASP A 67 0.44 22.54 13.06
CA ASP A 67 0.95 23.92 12.96
C ASP A 67 0.16 24.88 13.86
N ARG A 68 -1.15 24.68 13.94
CA ARG A 68 -2.03 25.43 14.82
C ARG A 68 -1.93 24.97 16.28
N MET A 69 -1.95 23.67 16.52
CA MET A 69 -2.08 23.08 17.86
C MET A 69 -0.78 23.12 18.67
N THR A 70 0.39 23.23 18.02
CA THR A 70 1.70 23.44 18.66
C THR A 70 2.10 24.92 18.75
N SER A 71 1.28 25.82 18.20
CA SER A 71 1.52 27.26 18.31
C SER A 71 1.08 27.78 19.67
N LEU A 72 2.06 28.12 20.51
CA LEU A 72 1.78 28.75 21.80
C LEU A 72 1.03 30.08 21.62
N ASP A 73 1.45 30.90 20.64
CA ASP A 73 0.83 32.18 20.32
C ASP A 73 -0.65 32.02 19.95
N TYR A 74 -1.01 30.97 19.19
CA TYR A 74 -2.40 30.66 18.87
C TYR A 74 -3.25 30.42 20.12
N TRP A 75 -2.76 29.61 21.06
CA TRP A 75 -3.49 29.34 22.29
C TRP A 75 -3.54 30.56 23.21
N MET A 76 -2.45 31.33 23.29
CA MET A 76 -2.40 32.53 24.12
C MET A 76 -3.35 33.61 23.61
N ASP A 77 -3.47 33.79 22.29
CA ASP A 77 -4.49 34.66 21.68
C ASP A 77 -5.92 34.26 22.12
N LYS A 78 -6.20 32.96 22.18
CA LYS A 78 -7.51 32.46 22.64
C LYS A 78 -7.77 32.66 24.11
N LEU A 79 -6.72 32.77 24.92
CA LEU A 79 -6.82 33.03 26.34
C LEU A 79 -6.91 34.53 26.68
N VAL A 80 -6.71 35.44 25.73
CA VAL A 80 -6.69 36.89 25.99
C VAL A 80 -7.98 37.35 26.68
N LYS A 81 -9.14 36.95 26.16
CA LYS A 81 -10.42 37.33 26.78
C LYS A 81 -10.58 36.71 28.15
N LEU A 82 -10.29 35.41 28.28
CA LEU A 82 -10.35 34.71 29.56
C LEU A 82 -9.45 35.40 30.61
N ARG A 83 -8.23 35.77 30.22
CA ARG A 83 -7.31 36.53 31.06
C ARG A 83 -7.94 37.85 31.52
N SER A 84 -8.45 38.65 30.57
CA SER A 84 -9.09 39.94 30.86
C SER A 84 -10.25 39.77 31.85
N ASP A 85 -11.10 38.76 31.64
CA ASP A 85 -12.24 38.49 32.52
C ASP A 85 -11.78 38.10 33.93
N MET A 86 -10.76 37.24 34.04
CA MET A 86 -10.21 36.84 35.34
C MET A 86 -9.50 38.00 36.05
N GLU A 87 -8.84 38.90 35.30
CA GLU A 87 -8.21 40.13 35.81
C GLU A 87 -9.25 41.14 36.32
N MET A 88 -10.40 41.30 35.62
CA MET A 88 -11.50 42.18 36.07
C MET A 88 -12.12 41.72 37.39
N LEU A 89 -12.21 40.41 37.61
CA LEU A 89 -12.68 39.82 38.87
C LEU A 89 -11.64 39.98 40.00
N GLY A 90 -10.38 40.20 39.64
CA GLY A 90 -9.30 40.57 40.55
C GLY A 90 -8.82 39.43 41.43
N THR A 91 -8.26 39.78 42.59
CA THR A 91 -7.77 38.82 43.59
C THR A 91 -8.84 38.48 44.64
N VAL A 92 -10.11 38.72 44.32
CA VAL A 92 -11.22 38.42 45.22
C VAL A 92 -11.26 36.90 45.44
N PRO A 93 -11.35 36.44 46.70
CA PRO A 93 -11.39 35.01 46.98
C PRO A 93 -12.54 34.31 46.24
N MET A 94 -12.28 33.14 45.66
CA MET A 94 -13.27 32.35 44.90
C MET A 94 -14.58 32.09 45.69
N LYS A 95 -14.46 31.93 47.01
CA LYS A 95 -15.59 31.77 47.94
C LYS A 95 -16.56 32.97 47.93
N GLU A 96 -16.05 34.18 47.68
CA GLU A 96 -16.85 35.42 47.64
C GLU A 96 -17.62 35.53 46.32
N HIS A 97 -17.16 34.84 45.28
CA HIS A 97 -17.92 34.60 44.05
C HIS A 97 -18.90 33.41 44.17
N GLY A 98 -19.05 32.83 45.37
CA GLY A 98 -19.92 31.67 45.60
C GLY A 98 -19.33 30.33 45.16
N PHE A 99 -18.03 30.28 44.83
CA PHE A 99 -17.35 29.06 44.41
C PHE A 99 -16.46 28.52 45.52
N VAL A 100 -16.88 27.41 46.14
CA VAL A 100 -16.05 26.59 47.02
C VAL A 100 -15.95 25.21 46.39
N VAL A 101 -15.04 25.07 45.42
CA VAL A 101 -14.94 23.84 44.62
C VAL A 101 -13.49 23.42 44.52
N THR A 102 -13.21 22.17 44.90
CA THR A 102 -11.96 21.49 44.57
C THR A 102 -12.19 20.68 43.30
N ILE A 103 -11.42 20.95 42.26
CA ILE A 103 -11.52 20.28 40.96
C ILE A 103 -10.20 19.59 40.66
N LEU A 104 -10.24 18.26 40.51
CA LEU A 104 -9.05 17.43 40.26
C LEU A 104 -7.93 17.68 41.29
N GLY A 105 -8.30 17.88 42.56
CA GLY A 105 -7.35 18.16 43.65
C GLY A 105 -6.81 19.59 43.68
N PHE A 106 -7.17 20.44 42.72
CA PHE A 106 -6.83 21.86 42.70
C PHE A 106 -7.97 22.69 43.29
N SER A 107 -7.63 23.62 44.19
CA SER A 107 -8.57 24.59 44.76
C SER A 107 -7.98 25.99 44.57
N PRO A 108 -8.43 26.75 43.56
CA PRO A 108 -7.94 28.10 43.35
C PRO A 108 -8.39 29.01 44.50
N GLU A 109 -7.48 29.82 45.05
CA GLU A 109 -7.84 30.82 46.05
C GLU A 109 -8.50 32.04 45.38
N THR A 110 -8.01 32.42 44.19
CA THR A 110 -8.50 33.55 43.39
C THR A 110 -8.81 33.15 41.93
N THR A 111 -9.53 33.99 41.19
CA THR A 111 -9.77 33.80 39.75
C THR A 111 -8.47 33.80 38.95
N MET A 112 -7.48 34.60 39.37
CA MET A 112 -6.16 34.62 38.75
C MET A 112 -5.35 33.35 38.99
N ASP A 113 -5.55 32.64 40.11
CA ASP A 113 -4.93 31.33 40.31
C ASP A 113 -5.51 30.29 39.35
N LEU A 114 -6.82 30.33 39.10
CA LEU A 114 -7.47 29.50 38.09
C LEU A 114 -6.93 29.80 36.69
N TYR A 115 -6.80 31.09 36.32
CA TYR A 115 -6.22 31.48 35.04
C TYR A 115 -4.79 30.96 34.87
N ARG A 116 -3.91 31.19 35.85
CA ARG A 116 -2.51 30.72 35.80
C ARG A 116 -2.43 29.19 35.71
N ALA A 117 -3.32 28.47 36.38
CA ALA A 117 -3.39 27.02 36.27
C ALA A 117 -3.81 26.57 34.87
N ILE A 118 -4.76 27.26 34.22
CA ILE A 118 -5.16 27.00 32.83
C ILE A 118 -4.01 27.29 31.87
N GLU A 119 -3.40 28.47 31.99
CA GLU A 119 -2.27 28.92 31.17
C GLU A 119 -1.12 27.91 31.23
N LYS A 120 -0.71 27.51 32.45
CA LYS A 120 0.32 26.50 32.64
C LYS A 120 -0.04 25.17 31.97
N ASN A 121 -1.25 24.67 32.18
CA ASN A 121 -1.66 23.39 31.58
C ASN A 121 -1.72 23.46 30.05
N ILE A 122 -2.05 24.62 29.47
CA ILE A 122 -2.00 24.82 28.01
C ILE A 122 -0.56 24.83 27.52
N ILE A 123 0.38 25.46 28.24
CA ILE A 123 1.81 25.40 27.91
C ILE A 123 2.29 23.94 27.92
N ASP A 124 2.02 23.20 29.01
CA ASP A 124 2.41 21.79 29.14
C ASP A 124 1.80 20.93 28.01
N MET A 125 0.54 21.19 27.65
CA MET A 125 -0.15 20.53 26.54
C MET A 125 0.55 20.80 25.20
N VAL A 126 0.88 22.06 24.92
CA VAL A 126 1.55 22.48 23.67
C VAL A 126 2.90 21.81 23.52
N GLU A 127 3.70 21.76 24.60
CA GLU A 127 4.99 21.07 24.63
C GLU A 127 4.85 19.59 24.29
N MET A 128 3.91 18.88 24.94
CA MET A 128 3.66 17.46 24.67
C MET A 128 3.10 17.22 23.26
N VAL A 129 2.25 18.09 22.73
CA VAL A 129 1.75 17.97 21.35
C VAL A 129 2.88 18.22 20.34
N ALA A 130 3.85 19.08 20.66
CA ALA A 130 5.05 19.28 19.85
C ALA A 130 5.95 18.04 19.84
N GLU A 131 6.07 17.33 20.96
CA GLU A 131 6.76 16.02 20.99
C GLU A 131 6.05 14.99 20.09
N VAL A 132 4.71 14.95 20.14
CA VAL A 132 3.92 14.10 19.23
C VAL A 132 4.20 14.45 17.76
N GLN A 133 4.22 15.74 17.41
CA GLN A 133 4.54 16.22 16.06
C GLN A 133 5.95 15.80 15.63
N HIS A 134 6.91 15.89 16.54
CA HIS A 134 8.30 15.51 16.29
C HIS A 134 8.39 14.03 15.91
N ILE A 135 7.75 13.13 16.67
CA ILE A 135 7.71 11.70 16.36
C ILE A 135 7.15 11.45 14.96
N PHE A 136 6.07 12.11 14.57
CA PHE A 136 5.50 11.93 13.21
C PHE A 136 6.41 12.48 12.12
N THR A 137 7.18 13.52 12.39
CA THR A 137 8.12 14.13 11.44
C THR A 137 9.31 13.21 11.17
N GLU A 138 9.68 12.36 12.13
CA GLU A 138 10.76 11.38 11.99
C GLU A 138 10.36 10.11 11.21
N GLU A 139 9.12 10.03 10.70
CA GLU A 139 8.57 8.87 9.97
C GLU A 139 8.79 7.53 10.71
N PRO A 140 8.05 7.29 11.81
CA PRO A 140 8.34 6.18 12.71
C PRO A 140 8.15 4.84 12.00
N VAL A 141 9.27 4.11 11.87
CA VAL A 141 9.34 2.86 11.11
C VAL A 141 8.39 1.83 11.71
N GLY A 142 7.45 1.36 10.90
CA GLY A 142 6.50 0.31 11.27
C GLY A 142 5.28 0.79 12.06
N LEU A 143 5.20 2.06 12.49
CA LEU A 143 4.02 2.61 13.18
C LEU A 143 2.76 2.42 12.34
N TYR A 144 2.81 2.81 11.07
CA TYR A 144 1.66 2.75 10.17
C TYR A 144 1.21 1.32 9.89
N ARG A 145 2.17 0.41 9.70
CA ARG A 145 1.90 -1.03 9.57
C ARG A 145 1.23 -1.58 10.83
N ASN A 146 1.76 -1.28 12.01
CA ASN A 146 1.20 -1.74 13.28
C ASN A 146 -0.21 -1.19 13.51
N PHE A 147 -0.41 0.10 13.22
CA PHE A 147 -1.74 0.72 13.24
C PHE A 147 -2.71 -0.03 12.33
N TYR A 148 -2.34 -0.28 11.06
CA TYR A 148 -3.18 -1.02 10.12
C TYR A 148 -3.55 -2.42 10.65
N LEU A 149 -2.57 -3.17 11.14
CA LEU A 149 -2.78 -4.53 11.63
C LEU A 149 -3.64 -4.56 12.90
N SER A 150 -3.47 -3.59 13.81
CA SER A 150 -4.33 -3.44 14.98
C SER A 150 -5.79 -3.17 14.56
N GLN A 151 -6.01 -2.25 13.63
CA GLN A 151 -7.36 -1.94 13.15
C GLN A 151 -8.00 -3.11 12.39
N LYS A 152 -7.19 -3.88 11.62
CA LYS A 152 -7.64 -5.11 10.96
C LYS A 152 -8.05 -6.17 11.97
N ALA A 153 -7.40 -6.26 13.13
CA ALA A 153 -7.73 -7.25 14.16
C ALA A 153 -9.12 -7.03 14.77
N ASP A 154 -9.58 -5.78 14.82
CA ASP A 154 -10.91 -5.39 15.31
C ASP A 154 -12.02 -5.61 14.27
N CYS A 155 -11.67 -5.88 13.01
CA CYS A 155 -12.62 -6.14 11.92
C CYS A 155 -13.23 -7.55 12.04
N ASP A 156 -14.57 -7.67 12.00
CA ASP A 156 -15.23 -8.96 11.99
C ASP A 156 -15.00 -9.70 10.65
N ALA A 157 -14.12 -10.69 10.69
CA ALA A 157 -13.80 -11.52 9.52
C ALA A 157 -14.88 -12.58 9.19
N LYS A 158 -15.88 -12.81 10.06
CA LYS A 158 -16.88 -13.88 9.86
C LYS A 158 -17.72 -13.69 8.59
N PRO A 159 -18.25 -12.49 8.26
CA PRO A 159 -19.05 -12.30 7.05
C PRO A 159 -18.23 -12.53 5.78
N VAL A 160 -16.98 -12.05 5.75
CA VAL A 160 -16.06 -12.23 4.61
C VAL A 160 -15.76 -13.72 4.39
N LYS A 161 -15.43 -14.45 5.47
CA LYS A 161 -15.19 -15.89 5.42
C LYS A 161 -16.44 -16.66 4.96
N ALA A 162 -17.63 -16.23 5.37
CA ALA A 162 -18.88 -16.84 4.94
C ALA A 162 -19.13 -16.62 3.44
N ARG A 163 -18.98 -15.38 2.95
CA ARG A 163 -19.09 -15.01 1.52
C ARG A 163 -18.13 -15.83 0.66
N TYR A 164 -16.87 -15.96 1.09
CA TYR A 164 -15.89 -16.75 0.37
C TYR A 164 -16.24 -18.25 0.34
N LYS A 165 -16.68 -18.82 1.46
CA LYS A 165 -17.13 -20.23 1.52
C LYS A 165 -18.38 -20.48 0.69
N GLN A 166 -19.27 -19.50 0.57
CA GLN A 166 -20.45 -19.59 -0.29
C GLN A 166 -20.02 -19.60 -1.76
N TRP A 167 -19.19 -18.64 -2.18
CA TRP A 167 -18.64 -18.59 -3.54
C TRP A 167 -17.98 -19.92 -3.94
N LYS A 168 -17.16 -20.52 -3.06
CA LYS A 168 -16.55 -21.84 -3.31
C LYS A 168 -17.57 -22.96 -3.54
N ARG A 169 -18.71 -22.92 -2.85
CA ARG A 169 -19.79 -23.91 -3.04
C ARG A 169 -20.49 -23.72 -4.39
N GLU A 170 -20.67 -22.47 -4.81
CA GLU A 170 -21.33 -22.12 -6.08
C GLU A 170 -20.49 -22.53 -7.30
N VAL A 171 -19.16 -22.34 -7.25
CA VAL A 171 -18.26 -22.73 -8.35
C VAL A 171 -17.91 -24.23 -8.36
N GLY A 172 -18.10 -24.92 -7.24
CA GLY A 172 -17.78 -26.35 -7.10
C GLY A 172 -16.27 -26.62 -7.07
N VAL A 173 -15.65 -26.79 -8.24
CA VAL A 173 -14.21 -27.08 -8.35
C VAL A 173 -13.43 -25.77 -8.49
N VAL A 174 -12.67 -25.43 -7.45
CA VAL A 174 -11.84 -24.23 -7.42
C VAL A 174 -10.56 -24.47 -8.22
N THR A 175 -10.28 -23.60 -9.19
CA THR A 175 -9.05 -23.61 -10.00
C THR A 175 -8.28 -22.31 -9.78
N THR A 176 -6.98 -22.29 -10.14
CA THR A 176 -6.17 -21.07 -10.05
C THR A 176 -6.74 -19.92 -10.87
N SER A 177 -7.25 -20.19 -12.08
CA SER A 177 -7.91 -19.18 -12.92
C SER A 177 -9.13 -18.57 -12.22
N LEU A 178 -9.99 -19.39 -11.61
CA LEU A 178 -11.16 -18.88 -10.89
C LEU A 178 -10.78 -18.05 -9.67
N LEU A 179 -9.66 -18.37 -9.01
CA LEU A 179 -9.13 -17.58 -7.90
C LEU A 179 -8.55 -16.24 -8.35
N GLU A 180 -7.89 -16.20 -9.51
CA GLU A 180 -7.41 -14.96 -10.15
C GLU A 180 -8.58 -14.06 -10.54
N ASP A 181 -9.62 -14.61 -11.17
CA ASP A 181 -10.85 -13.90 -11.52
C ASP A 181 -11.53 -13.35 -10.26
N LYS A 182 -11.66 -14.19 -9.23
CA LYS A 182 -12.25 -13.78 -7.95
C LYS A 182 -11.46 -12.66 -7.28
N ARG A 183 -10.13 -12.74 -7.29
CA ARG A 183 -9.27 -11.66 -6.78
C ARG A 183 -9.54 -10.36 -7.52
N MET A 184 -9.56 -10.39 -8.85
CA MET A 184 -9.78 -9.18 -9.64
C MET A 184 -11.15 -8.58 -9.37
N GLN A 185 -12.20 -9.40 -9.30
CA GLN A 185 -13.55 -8.96 -8.96
C GLN A 185 -13.61 -8.24 -7.59
N GLU A 186 -12.95 -8.78 -6.56
CA GLU A 186 -12.93 -8.15 -5.24
C GLU A 186 -12.13 -6.83 -5.24
N ILE A 187 -11.06 -6.74 -6.03
CA ILE A 187 -10.31 -5.49 -6.24
C ILE A 187 -11.19 -4.45 -6.94
N VAL A 188 -11.88 -4.83 -8.01
CA VAL A 188 -12.77 -3.94 -8.78
C VAL A 188 -13.89 -3.41 -7.90
N TRP A 189 -14.55 -4.30 -7.15
CA TRP A 189 -15.60 -3.93 -6.20
C TRP A 189 -15.11 -2.94 -5.14
N LEU A 190 -13.90 -3.11 -4.62
CA LEU A 190 -13.31 -2.15 -3.70
C LEU A 190 -13.06 -0.79 -4.37
N LEU A 191 -12.53 -0.79 -5.58
CA LEU A 191 -12.23 0.44 -6.32
C LEU A 191 -13.48 1.24 -6.66
N GLU A 192 -14.60 0.57 -6.92
CA GLU A 192 -15.92 1.20 -7.15
C GLU A 192 -16.45 1.95 -5.91
N LYS A 193 -16.08 1.50 -4.70
CA LYS A 193 -16.37 2.22 -3.45
C LYS A 193 -15.56 3.52 -3.29
N LYS A 194 -14.61 3.80 -4.18
CA LYS A 194 -13.76 5.00 -4.16
C LYS A 194 -13.07 5.21 -2.80
N ILE A 195 -12.64 4.13 -2.16
CA ILE A 195 -11.99 4.18 -0.83
C ILE A 195 -10.65 4.93 -0.85
N LEU A 196 -10.01 5.06 -2.02
CA LEU A 196 -8.75 5.78 -2.25
C LEU A 196 -8.96 7.22 -2.74
N ARG A 197 -10.16 7.80 -2.55
CA ARG A 197 -10.51 9.14 -3.05
C ARG A 197 -9.65 10.28 -2.52
N PHE A 198 -9.07 10.13 -1.31
CA PHE A 198 -8.20 11.13 -0.70
C PHE A 198 -6.75 11.02 -1.17
N THR A 199 -6.41 10.00 -1.96
CA THR A 199 -5.10 9.89 -2.57
C THR A 199 -4.93 10.93 -3.69
N GLN A 200 -3.73 11.52 -3.78
CA GLN A 200 -3.35 12.44 -4.85
C GLN A 200 -3.72 11.88 -6.24
N PRO A 201 -4.21 12.72 -7.18
CA PRO A 201 -4.52 12.27 -8.53
C PRO A 201 -3.33 11.57 -9.20
N PRO A 202 -3.56 10.47 -9.95
CA PRO A 202 -2.50 9.83 -10.70
C PRO A 202 -2.07 10.67 -11.91
N SER A 203 -0.79 10.65 -12.20
CA SER A 203 -0.22 11.23 -13.41
C SER A 203 -0.62 10.42 -14.65
N LYS A 204 -0.55 11.05 -15.84
CA LYS A 204 -0.79 10.35 -17.12
C LYS A 204 0.16 9.15 -17.31
N ARG A 205 1.37 9.20 -16.75
CA ARG A 205 2.35 8.11 -16.82
C ARG A 205 1.92 6.91 -15.97
N GLU A 206 1.41 7.15 -14.76
CA GLU A 206 0.93 6.09 -13.88
C GLU A 206 -0.29 5.37 -14.47
N ILE A 207 -1.21 6.13 -15.07
CA ILE A 207 -2.40 5.57 -15.74
C ILE A 207 -1.98 4.66 -16.91
N LYS A 208 -1.03 5.09 -17.75
CA LYS A 208 -0.51 4.29 -18.89
C LYS A 208 0.17 2.98 -18.49
N GLN A 209 0.58 2.84 -17.24
CA GLN A 209 1.22 1.63 -16.73
C GLN A 209 0.22 0.63 -16.14
N VAL A 210 -1.07 0.98 -16.09
CA VAL A 210 -2.13 0.03 -15.73
C VAL A 210 -2.36 -0.88 -16.95
N ASP A 211 -2.21 -2.18 -16.75
CA ASP A 211 -2.58 -3.17 -17.76
C ASP A 211 -4.10 -3.38 -17.71
N PHE A 212 -4.82 -2.55 -18.46
CA PHE A 212 -6.28 -2.51 -18.41
C PHE A 212 -6.93 -3.69 -19.11
N ASP A 213 -6.27 -4.21 -20.15
CA ASP A 213 -6.74 -5.38 -20.88
C ASP A 213 -6.68 -6.60 -19.97
N GLU A 214 -5.61 -6.75 -19.17
CA GLU A 214 -5.52 -7.81 -18.19
C GLU A 214 -6.62 -7.72 -17.11
N VAL A 215 -6.91 -6.52 -16.61
CA VAL A 215 -8.00 -6.33 -15.65
C VAL A 215 -9.35 -6.76 -16.24
N LYS A 216 -9.62 -6.40 -17.50
CA LYS A 216 -10.85 -6.78 -18.21
C LYS A 216 -10.97 -8.28 -18.44
N ASN A 217 -9.87 -8.96 -18.75
CA ASN A 217 -9.86 -10.40 -19.01
C ASN A 217 -10.33 -11.26 -17.83
N HIS A 218 -10.29 -10.71 -16.61
CA HIS A 218 -10.72 -11.37 -15.38
C HIS A 218 -12.14 -10.99 -14.93
N LEU A 219 -12.82 -10.12 -15.67
CA LEU A 219 -14.17 -9.66 -15.36
C LEU A 219 -15.21 -10.43 -16.19
N PRO A 220 -16.47 -10.55 -15.70
CA PRO A 220 -17.55 -11.15 -16.47
C PRO A 220 -17.76 -10.44 -17.81
N ASP A 221 -18.17 -11.20 -18.83
CA ASP A 221 -18.52 -10.64 -20.14
C ASP A 221 -19.59 -9.54 -19.98
N GLY A 222 -19.33 -8.39 -20.61
CA GLY A 222 -20.23 -7.23 -20.55
C GLY A 222 -20.16 -6.42 -19.25
N TYR A 223 -19.19 -6.67 -18.37
CA TYR A 223 -18.98 -5.83 -17.18
C TYR A 223 -18.60 -4.40 -17.57
N GLU A 224 -19.46 -3.44 -17.25
CA GLU A 224 -19.20 -2.01 -17.49
C GLU A 224 -18.38 -1.41 -16.34
N LEU A 225 -17.17 -0.97 -16.66
CA LEU A 225 -16.30 -0.28 -15.70
C LEU A 225 -16.75 1.17 -15.54
N THR A 226 -16.78 1.65 -14.29
CA THR A 226 -17.16 3.02 -13.98
C THR A 226 -16.20 4.07 -14.55
N ASP A 227 -16.72 5.27 -14.85
CA ASP A 227 -15.91 6.38 -15.34
C ASP A 227 -14.74 6.71 -14.39
N GLY A 228 -13.53 6.74 -14.95
CA GLY A 228 -12.31 7.01 -14.20
C GLY A 228 -11.76 5.81 -13.43
N PHE A 229 -12.25 4.60 -13.66
CA PHE A 229 -11.73 3.37 -13.05
C PHE A 229 -10.22 3.17 -13.25
N GLU A 230 -9.68 3.52 -14.43
CA GLU A 230 -8.24 3.53 -14.73
C GLU A 230 -7.42 4.38 -13.73
N LYS A 231 -7.99 5.49 -13.25
CA LYS A 231 -7.37 6.36 -12.23
C LYS A 231 -7.39 5.69 -10.86
N CYS A 232 -8.45 4.96 -10.55
CA CYS A 232 -8.56 4.17 -9.32
C CYS A 232 -7.53 3.03 -9.30
N CYS A 233 -7.36 2.31 -10.41
CA CYS A 233 -6.31 1.29 -10.56
C CYS A 233 -4.91 1.89 -10.38
N ALA A 234 -4.64 3.03 -11.03
CA ALA A 234 -3.35 3.72 -10.91
C ALA A 234 -3.05 4.14 -9.46
N ARG A 235 -4.06 4.60 -8.71
CA ARG A 235 -3.92 4.90 -7.27
C ARG A 235 -3.62 3.65 -6.46
N LEU A 236 -4.36 2.56 -6.68
CA LEU A 236 -4.17 1.31 -5.93
C LEU A 236 -2.74 0.76 -6.09
N ARG A 237 -2.17 0.83 -7.30
CA ARG A 237 -0.79 0.38 -7.59
C ARG A 237 0.29 1.03 -6.72
N ARG A 238 0.01 2.17 -6.08
CA ARG A 238 0.94 2.78 -5.10
C ARG A 238 1.06 1.98 -3.81
N TYR A 239 0.01 1.23 -3.47
CA TYR A 239 -0.19 0.55 -2.19
C TYR A 239 -0.16 -0.97 -2.29
N ILE A 240 0.10 -1.52 -3.49
CA ILE A 240 0.18 -2.95 -3.72
C ILE A 240 1.45 -3.29 -4.48
N SER A 241 1.89 -4.53 -4.35
CA SER A 241 2.95 -5.13 -5.15
C SER A 241 2.58 -6.56 -5.54
N TRP A 242 3.33 -7.14 -6.48
CA TRP A 242 3.12 -8.51 -6.94
C TRP A 242 4.36 -9.36 -6.62
N GLU A 243 4.16 -10.48 -5.96
CA GLU A 243 5.17 -11.53 -5.77
C GLU A 243 4.70 -12.78 -6.52
N GLY A 244 5.14 -12.92 -7.78
CA GLY A 244 4.57 -13.89 -8.71
C GLY A 244 3.09 -13.63 -8.90
N ASP A 245 2.26 -14.65 -8.69
CA ASP A 245 0.80 -14.56 -8.83
C ASP A 245 0.11 -14.08 -7.54
N ILE A 246 0.85 -13.64 -6.52
CA ILE A 246 0.30 -13.18 -5.24
C ILE A 246 0.35 -11.66 -5.17
N LEU A 247 -0.81 -11.04 -4.93
CA LEU A 247 -0.91 -9.60 -4.73
C LEU A 247 -0.67 -9.28 -3.24
N GLN A 248 0.31 -8.44 -2.96
CA GLN A 248 0.65 -8.02 -1.60
C GLN A 248 0.20 -6.59 -1.35
N ILE A 249 -0.41 -6.36 -0.19
CA ILE A 249 -0.71 -5.02 0.30
C ILE A 249 0.54 -4.50 1.01
N ASP A 250 0.96 -3.28 0.64
CA ASP A 250 2.00 -2.55 1.34
C ASP A 250 1.39 -1.94 2.60
N TYR A 251 1.51 -2.65 3.73
CA TYR A 251 0.87 -2.26 4.99
C TYR A 251 1.39 -0.93 5.55
N ASP A 252 2.62 -0.53 5.26
CA ASP A 252 3.14 0.77 5.67
C ASP A 252 2.43 1.89 4.91
N LYS A 253 2.33 1.77 3.57
CA LYS A 253 1.62 2.79 2.77
C LYS A 253 0.11 2.78 3.00
N TYR A 254 -0.52 1.60 3.08
CA TYR A 254 -1.96 1.49 3.35
C TYR A 254 -2.30 1.97 4.76
N GLY A 255 -1.44 1.65 5.74
CA GLY A 255 -1.54 2.12 7.11
C GLY A 255 -1.41 3.63 7.21
N SER A 256 -0.45 4.23 6.48
CA SER A 256 -0.25 5.68 6.45
C SER A 256 -1.47 6.39 5.84
N TYR A 257 -1.98 5.87 4.71
CA TYR A 257 -3.22 6.38 4.10
C TYR A 257 -4.42 6.30 5.08
N LEU A 258 -4.62 5.13 5.71
CA LEU A 258 -5.69 4.95 6.67
C LEU A 258 -5.54 5.90 7.86
N PHE A 259 -4.32 6.08 8.37
CA PHE A 259 -4.01 6.96 9.50
C PHE A 259 -4.36 8.43 9.18
N GLN A 260 -3.89 8.93 8.04
CA GLN A 260 -4.10 10.31 7.58
C GLN A 260 -5.56 10.62 7.22
N HIS A 261 -6.35 9.61 6.89
CA HIS A 261 -7.74 9.81 6.46
C HIS A 261 -8.76 9.09 7.34
N TYR A 262 -8.37 8.63 8.52
CA TYR A 262 -9.19 7.78 9.39
C TYR A 262 -10.58 8.36 9.68
N TYR A 263 -10.63 9.65 10.01
CA TYR A 263 -11.87 10.38 10.31
C TYR A 263 -12.59 10.92 9.07
N HIS A 264 -11.94 10.94 7.91
CA HIS A 264 -12.56 11.30 6.63
C HIS A 264 -13.23 10.09 5.95
N LEU A 265 -12.81 8.89 6.31
CA LEU A 265 -13.43 7.63 5.93
C LEU A 265 -14.57 7.33 6.90
N ASN A 266 -15.73 6.92 6.39
CA ASN A 266 -16.79 6.42 7.26
C ASN A 266 -16.46 4.98 7.71
N ALA A 267 -17.22 4.44 8.66
CA ALA A 267 -16.98 3.09 9.17
C ALA A 267 -17.07 2.01 8.08
N ALA A 268 -17.98 2.14 7.12
CA ALA A 268 -18.14 1.19 6.01
C ALA A 268 -16.96 1.22 5.03
N ASP A 269 -16.37 2.39 4.79
CA ASP A 269 -15.18 2.54 3.95
C ASP A 269 -13.96 1.88 4.61
N ARG A 270 -13.76 2.12 5.91
CA ARG A 270 -12.69 1.48 6.68
C ARG A 270 -12.87 -0.04 6.70
N GLN A 271 -14.10 -0.50 6.95
CA GLN A 271 -14.44 -1.92 6.91
C GLN A 271 -14.10 -2.53 5.54
N ALA A 272 -14.47 -1.88 4.43
CA ALA A 272 -14.20 -2.38 3.09
C ALA A 272 -12.71 -2.61 2.80
N ILE A 273 -11.83 -1.74 3.32
CA ILE A 273 -10.36 -1.89 3.21
C ILE A 273 -9.91 -3.22 3.84
N PHE A 274 -10.36 -3.51 5.06
CA PHE A 274 -9.97 -4.73 5.78
C PHE A 274 -10.62 -5.98 5.19
N GLU A 275 -11.87 -5.86 4.71
CA GLU A 275 -12.55 -6.98 4.04
C GLU A 275 -11.81 -7.45 2.80
N LEU A 276 -11.26 -6.52 2.00
CA LEU A 276 -10.44 -6.89 0.85
C LEU A 276 -9.18 -7.64 1.30
N ASP A 277 -8.44 -7.13 2.28
CA ASP A 277 -7.23 -7.80 2.76
C ASP A 277 -7.54 -9.22 3.27
N ILE A 278 -8.61 -9.38 4.07
CA ILE A 278 -9.07 -10.70 4.54
C ILE A 278 -9.45 -11.62 3.38
N MET A 279 -10.14 -11.09 2.36
CA MET A 279 -10.54 -11.85 1.17
C MET A 279 -9.32 -12.28 0.35
N LEU A 280 -8.38 -11.38 0.12
CA LEU A 280 -7.11 -11.67 -0.55
C LEU A 280 -6.33 -12.75 0.23
N ASP A 281 -6.26 -12.67 1.55
CA ASP A 281 -5.63 -13.69 2.39
C ASP A 281 -6.28 -15.07 2.23
N LEU A 282 -7.60 -15.14 2.03
CA LEU A 282 -8.31 -16.40 1.78
C LEU A 282 -8.01 -16.95 0.39
N ILE A 283 -8.05 -16.08 -0.63
CA ILE A 283 -7.75 -16.43 -2.03
C ILE A 283 -6.30 -16.92 -2.15
N HIS A 284 -5.34 -16.17 -1.61
CA HIS A 284 -3.92 -16.51 -1.70
C HIS A 284 -3.58 -17.82 -0.97
N ARG A 285 -4.28 -18.14 0.13
CA ARG A 285 -4.14 -19.44 0.80
C ARG A 285 -4.58 -20.59 -0.11
N ASP A 286 -5.71 -20.44 -0.78
CA ASP A 286 -6.20 -21.48 -1.70
C ASP A 286 -5.30 -21.55 -2.95
N MET A 287 -4.83 -20.42 -3.50
CA MET A 287 -3.87 -20.41 -4.62
C MET A 287 -2.58 -21.16 -4.27
N LYS A 288 -2.02 -20.91 -3.08
CA LYS A 288 -0.83 -21.64 -2.59
C LYS A 288 -1.09 -23.14 -2.44
N SER A 289 -2.30 -23.53 -2.02
CA SER A 289 -2.68 -24.93 -1.86
C SER A 289 -2.82 -25.69 -3.18
N LEU A 290 -3.17 -25.01 -4.27
CA LEU A 290 -3.30 -25.59 -5.61
C LEU A 290 -1.93 -25.74 -6.32
N GLY A 291 -0.87 -25.14 -5.77
CA GLY A 291 0.44 -25.07 -6.41
C GLY A 291 0.55 -23.94 -7.46
N PRO A 292 1.76 -23.69 -8.01
CA PRO A 292 1.97 -22.65 -9.00
C PRO A 292 1.04 -22.84 -10.20
N SER A 293 0.46 -21.73 -10.68
CA SER A 293 -0.32 -21.71 -11.91
C SER A 293 0.51 -22.28 -13.05
N ASN A 294 0.10 -23.43 -13.60
CA ASN A 294 0.66 -23.94 -14.86
C ASN A 294 0.16 -23.14 -16.08
N LYS A 295 -0.57 -22.03 -15.86
CA LYS A 295 -1.08 -21.17 -16.92
C LYS A 295 0.01 -20.17 -17.30
N LEU A 296 0.50 -20.29 -18.52
CA LEU A 296 1.43 -19.33 -19.09
C LEU A 296 0.70 -18.00 -19.33
N THR A 297 1.36 -16.87 -19.08
CA THR A 297 0.86 -15.56 -19.51
C THR A 297 0.65 -15.55 -21.03
N SER A 298 -0.19 -14.64 -21.56
CA SER A 298 -0.42 -14.53 -23.01
C SER A 298 0.88 -14.40 -23.82
N LYS A 299 1.86 -13.67 -23.28
CA LYS A 299 3.21 -13.52 -23.84
C LYS A 299 4.03 -14.80 -23.76
N GLU A 300 3.98 -15.52 -22.65
CA GLU A 300 4.65 -16.81 -22.50
C GLU A 300 4.03 -17.90 -23.38
N ASP A 301 2.72 -17.87 -23.58
CA ASP A 301 2.03 -18.73 -24.53
C ASP A 301 2.39 -18.42 -25.98
N CYS A 302 2.61 -17.14 -26.30
CA CYS A 302 3.18 -16.75 -27.58
C CYS A 302 4.60 -17.32 -27.76
N ILE A 303 5.46 -17.18 -26.75
CA ILE A 303 6.84 -17.69 -26.79
C ILE A 303 6.87 -19.22 -26.86
N ARG A 304 6.01 -19.91 -26.12
CA ARG A 304 5.80 -21.37 -26.21
C ARG A 304 5.49 -21.79 -27.64
N ARG A 305 4.55 -21.08 -28.30
CA ARG A 305 4.19 -21.34 -29.71
C ARG A 305 5.37 -21.05 -30.65
N CYS A 306 6.10 -19.96 -30.45
CA CYS A 306 7.28 -19.62 -31.26
C CYS A 306 8.38 -20.69 -31.17
N ILE A 307 8.69 -21.17 -29.96
CA ILE A 307 9.66 -22.26 -29.75
C ILE A 307 9.15 -23.56 -30.39
N ALA A 308 7.86 -23.87 -30.26
CA ALA A 308 7.27 -25.05 -30.89
C ALA A 308 7.29 -24.99 -32.42
N LEU A 309 7.13 -23.80 -33.02
CA LEU A 309 7.28 -23.59 -34.46
C LEU A 309 8.73 -23.79 -34.90
N LEU A 310 9.70 -23.20 -34.21
CA LEU A 310 11.13 -23.40 -34.49
C LEU A 310 11.52 -24.88 -34.46
N MET A 311 10.94 -25.66 -33.54
CA MET A 311 11.18 -27.10 -33.43
C MET A 311 10.61 -27.94 -34.59
N LYS A 312 9.68 -27.39 -35.38
CA LYS A 312 9.09 -28.06 -36.56
C LYS A 312 9.86 -27.76 -37.86
N GLU A 313 10.71 -26.74 -37.86
CA GLU A 313 11.49 -26.31 -39.02
C GLU A 313 12.54 -27.36 -39.43
N GLN A 314 12.78 -27.47 -40.74
CA GLN A 314 13.74 -28.40 -41.34
C GLN A 314 14.97 -27.66 -41.88
N TYR A 315 16.10 -28.35 -41.94
CA TYR A 315 17.36 -27.90 -42.53
C TYR A 315 17.91 -29.02 -43.43
N GLY A 316 17.48 -29.02 -44.69
CA GLY A 316 17.62 -30.20 -45.55
C GLY A 316 16.69 -31.32 -45.07
N ASP A 317 17.22 -32.53 -44.93
CA ASP A 317 16.49 -33.72 -44.46
C ASP A 317 16.49 -33.88 -42.93
N GLU A 318 17.08 -32.93 -42.19
CA GLU A 318 17.19 -32.97 -40.73
C GLU A 318 16.44 -31.82 -40.06
N PRO A 319 15.96 -31.97 -38.82
CA PRO A 319 15.40 -30.86 -38.06
C PRO A 319 16.40 -29.71 -37.89
N LEU A 320 15.95 -28.48 -38.11
CA LEU A 320 16.76 -27.27 -37.89
C LEU A 320 17.17 -27.18 -36.42
N PHE A 321 16.21 -27.37 -35.50
CA PHE A 321 16.42 -27.30 -34.06
C PHE A 321 16.75 -28.66 -33.44
N ASN A 322 17.95 -28.77 -32.86
CA ASN A 322 18.37 -29.91 -32.06
C ASN A 322 18.16 -29.59 -30.58
N GLN A 323 17.29 -30.36 -29.93
CA GLN A 323 16.89 -30.14 -28.53
C GLN A 323 18.01 -30.30 -27.50
N ARG A 324 19.19 -30.81 -27.86
CA ARG A 324 20.35 -30.88 -26.95
C ARG A 324 21.26 -29.67 -27.09
N ASN A 325 21.43 -29.17 -28.32
CA ASN A 325 22.52 -28.26 -28.65
C ASN A 325 22.07 -26.82 -28.90
N HIS A 326 20.81 -26.58 -29.30
CA HIS A 326 20.40 -25.29 -29.85
C HIS A 326 19.64 -24.38 -28.87
N TRP A 327 19.52 -24.77 -27.60
CA TRP A 327 18.92 -23.90 -26.57
C TRP A 327 19.67 -22.58 -26.34
N GLN A 328 20.96 -22.53 -26.70
CA GLN A 328 21.74 -21.30 -26.70
C GLN A 328 21.19 -20.25 -27.66
N ALA A 329 20.66 -20.67 -28.83
CA ALA A 329 20.01 -19.77 -29.78
C ALA A 329 18.69 -19.20 -29.21
N VAL A 330 17.90 -20.04 -28.53
CA VAL A 330 16.65 -19.60 -27.88
C VAL A 330 16.96 -18.60 -26.77
N TYR A 331 17.93 -18.91 -25.91
CA TYR A 331 18.40 -17.99 -24.87
C TYR A 331 18.79 -16.64 -25.47
N ARG A 332 19.69 -16.64 -26.47
CA ARG A 332 20.17 -15.39 -27.06
C ARG A 332 19.05 -14.57 -27.70
N GLY A 333 18.13 -15.22 -28.41
CA GLY A 333 16.98 -14.55 -29.02
C GLY A 333 16.09 -13.87 -27.98
N LEU A 334 15.76 -14.56 -26.88
CA LEU A 334 14.94 -13.97 -25.81
C LEU A 334 15.67 -12.83 -25.07
N VAL A 335 16.98 -12.90 -24.90
CA VAL A 335 17.76 -11.80 -24.30
C VAL A 335 17.84 -10.60 -25.25
N ASP A 336 18.08 -10.82 -26.55
CA ASP A 336 18.12 -9.74 -27.55
C ASP A 336 16.78 -9.01 -27.68
N LYS A 337 15.67 -9.74 -27.49
CA LYS A 337 14.30 -9.19 -27.40
C LYS A 337 13.94 -8.63 -26.02
N LYS A 338 14.88 -8.60 -25.07
CA LYS A 338 14.70 -8.11 -23.69
C LYS A 338 13.59 -8.84 -22.91
N ILE A 339 13.30 -10.08 -23.27
CA ILE A 339 12.36 -10.96 -22.57
C ILE A 339 13.06 -11.61 -21.37
N CYS A 340 14.31 -12.05 -21.58
CA CYS A 340 15.18 -12.57 -20.51
C CYS A 340 16.31 -11.59 -20.21
N ARG A 341 16.87 -11.66 -18.99
CA ARG A 341 18.04 -10.87 -18.59
C ARG A 341 19.32 -11.51 -19.12
N ASP A 342 20.26 -10.68 -19.57
CA ASP A 342 21.57 -11.15 -20.00
C ASP A 342 22.34 -11.73 -18.81
N SER A 343 23.08 -12.81 -19.04
CA SER A 343 23.81 -13.60 -18.04
C SER A 343 22.97 -14.24 -16.91
N ASP A 344 21.64 -14.12 -16.92
CA ASP A 344 20.73 -14.74 -15.94
C ASP A 344 20.31 -16.16 -16.36
N PHE A 345 21.24 -17.12 -16.22
CA PHE A 345 21.00 -18.52 -16.62
C PHE A 345 20.03 -19.25 -15.69
N ASP A 346 19.96 -18.86 -14.41
CA ASP A 346 19.02 -19.41 -13.43
C ASP A 346 17.59 -18.95 -13.73
N GLY A 347 17.42 -17.66 -14.01
CA GLY A 347 16.15 -17.11 -14.47
C GLY A 347 15.68 -17.74 -15.78
N PHE A 348 16.60 -17.95 -16.73
CA PHE A 348 16.27 -18.63 -18.00
C PHE A 348 15.87 -20.10 -17.80
N ASP A 349 16.58 -20.86 -16.96
CA ASP A 349 16.24 -22.27 -16.67
C ASP A 349 14.84 -22.39 -16.04
N ALA A 350 14.55 -21.57 -15.03
CA ALA A 350 13.22 -21.51 -14.42
C ALA A 350 12.14 -21.13 -15.44
N TYR A 351 12.44 -20.15 -16.30
CA TYR A 351 11.54 -19.69 -17.35
C TYR A 351 11.21 -20.79 -18.37
N ILE A 352 12.22 -21.48 -18.91
CA ILE A 352 12.00 -22.55 -19.91
C ILE A 352 11.32 -23.77 -19.31
N LYS A 353 11.60 -24.12 -18.04
CA LYS A 353 10.86 -25.18 -17.32
C LYS A 353 9.37 -24.88 -17.20
N ARG A 354 9.03 -23.60 -17.02
CA ARG A 354 7.64 -23.14 -16.97
C ARG A 354 6.98 -23.13 -18.36
N VAL A 355 7.66 -22.60 -19.37
CA VAL A 355 7.11 -22.40 -20.73
C VAL A 355 7.05 -23.70 -21.55
N MET A 356 7.99 -24.62 -21.34
CA MET A 356 8.14 -25.86 -22.12
C MET A 356 8.32 -27.11 -21.23
N PRO A 357 7.43 -27.37 -20.24
CA PRO A 357 7.64 -28.40 -19.21
C PRO A 357 7.86 -29.81 -19.80
N ASP A 358 7.13 -30.16 -20.86
CA ASP A 358 7.21 -31.47 -21.52
C ASP A 358 8.54 -31.73 -22.25
N LYS A 359 9.32 -30.68 -22.51
CA LYS A 359 10.57 -30.75 -23.28
C LYS A 359 11.82 -30.65 -22.42
N VAL A 360 11.69 -30.23 -21.17
CA VAL A 360 12.83 -29.99 -20.28
C VAL A 360 13.33 -31.26 -19.58
N ASN A 361 12.49 -32.29 -19.39
CA ASN A 361 12.88 -33.51 -18.68
C ASN A 361 13.62 -34.59 -19.51
N LYS A 362 13.85 -34.39 -20.83
CA LYS A 362 14.52 -35.40 -21.68
C LYS A 362 15.73 -34.91 -22.51
N SER A 363 15.84 -33.61 -22.80
CA SER A 363 16.83 -33.10 -23.79
C SER A 363 17.54 -31.78 -23.44
N TYR A 364 16.94 -30.94 -22.59
CA TYR A 364 17.52 -29.66 -22.14
C TYR A 364 18.42 -29.86 -20.92
N SER A 365 19.56 -29.15 -20.84
CA SER A 365 20.30 -29.01 -19.59
C SER A 365 20.79 -27.56 -19.39
N LYS A 366 20.68 -27.04 -18.18
CA LYS A 366 21.25 -25.73 -17.81
C LYS A 366 22.74 -25.63 -18.16
N ALA A 367 23.47 -26.74 -18.00
CA ALA A 367 24.89 -26.82 -18.32
C ALA A 367 25.18 -26.54 -19.80
N SER A 368 24.35 -27.03 -20.73
CA SER A 368 24.56 -26.78 -22.16
C SER A 368 24.31 -25.32 -22.54
N VAL A 369 23.37 -24.64 -21.87
CA VAL A 369 23.16 -23.21 -22.09
C VAL A 369 24.27 -22.38 -21.46
N LYS A 370 24.74 -22.74 -20.25
CA LYS A 370 25.83 -22.01 -19.57
C LYS A 370 27.13 -22.01 -20.36
N GLN A 371 27.39 -23.04 -21.18
CA GLN A 371 28.52 -23.07 -22.11
C GLN A 371 28.53 -21.89 -23.09
N ILE A 372 27.39 -21.23 -23.34
CA ILE A 372 27.33 -20.05 -24.21
C ILE A 372 28.30 -18.96 -23.75
N SER A 373 28.55 -18.86 -22.44
CA SER A 373 29.47 -17.88 -21.83
C SER A 373 30.93 -18.01 -22.26
N GLN A 374 31.30 -19.17 -22.79
CA GLN A 374 32.65 -19.48 -23.26
C GLN A 374 32.76 -19.43 -24.79
N THR A 375 31.69 -19.02 -25.48
CA THR A 375 31.59 -19.03 -26.95
C THR A 375 31.26 -17.65 -27.50
N VAL A 376 31.39 -17.48 -28.82
CA VAL A 376 30.98 -16.23 -29.51
C VAL A 376 29.48 -15.91 -29.33
N PHE A 377 28.66 -16.90 -29.00
CA PHE A 377 27.22 -16.78 -28.90
C PHE A 377 26.72 -16.00 -27.68
N ILE A 378 27.58 -15.68 -26.71
CA ILE A 378 27.21 -14.79 -25.60
C ILE A 378 26.92 -13.37 -26.09
N LYS A 379 27.57 -12.93 -27.17
CA LYS A 379 27.39 -11.60 -27.75
C LYS A 379 26.00 -11.47 -28.40
N PRO A 380 25.44 -10.26 -28.54
CA PRO A 380 24.21 -10.04 -29.30
C PRO A 380 24.29 -10.69 -30.69
N PHE A 381 23.16 -11.23 -31.19
CA PHE A 381 23.12 -12.01 -32.43
C PHE A 381 23.71 -11.27 -33.63
N LYS A 382 23.47 -9.95 -33.72
CA LYS A 382 24.03 -9.08 -34.78
C LYS A 382 25.56 -9.02 -34.80
N GLN A 383 26.22 -9.43 -33.72
CA GLN A 383 27.68 -9.41 -33.57
C GLN A 383 28.32 -10.79 -33.76
N TRP A 384 27.52 -11.83 -34.03
CA TRP A 384 28.05 -13.17 -34.25
C TRP A 384 28.88 -13.22 -35.53
N LYS A 385 30.12 -13.68 -35.40
CA LYS A 385 31.05 -13.87 -36.52
C LYS A 385 31.73 -15.22 -36.36
N PHE A 386 31.92 -15.90 -37.49
CA PHE A 386 32.65 -17.16 -37.49
C PHE A 386 34.11 -16.89 -37.11
N ASP A 387 34.61 -17.63 -36.14
CA ASP A 387 36.01 -17.61 -35.76
C ASP A 387 36.56 -19.04 -35.86
N PRO A 388 37.46 -19.32 -36.82
CA PRO A 388 38.03 -20.64 -37.01
C PRO A 388 38.89 -21.11 -35.84
N ALA A 389 39.31 -20.23 -34.93
CA ALA A 389 40.09 -20.60 -33.75
C ALA A 389 39.23 -21.23 -32.63
N THR A 390 37.93 -20.98 -32.61
CA THR A 390 37.04 -21.34 -31.47
C THR A 390 35.93 -22.31 -31.83
N SER A 391 35.65 -22.55 -33.12
CA SER A 391 34.60 -23.48 -33.53
C SER A 391 34.81 -24.02 -34.95
N THR A 392 34.16 -25.14 -35.26
CA THR A 392 34.07 -25.65 -36.64
C THR A 392 32.95 -24.92 -37.39
N ARG A 393 33.15 -24.72 -38.71
CA ARG A 393 32.28 -23.88 -39.53
C ARG A 393 30.82 -24.36 -39.57
N LYS A 394 30.60 -25.66 -39.73
CA LYS A 394 29.26 -26.25 -39.90
C LYS A 394 28.37 -26.10 -38.64
N PRO A 395 28.83 -26.39 -37.40
CA PRO A 395 28.07 -26.09 -36.19
C PRO A 395 27.78 -24.60 -35.99
N PHE A 396 28.74 -23.72 -36.31
CA PHE A 396 28.52 -22.28 -36.25
C PHE A 396 27.41 -21.83 -37.19
N GLU A 397 27.49 -22.21 -38.48
CA GLU A 397 26.48 -21.85 -39.48
C GLU A 397 25.09 -22.39 -39.12
N ARG A 398 25.00 -23.61 -38.57
CA ARG A 398 23.73 -24.17 -38.10
C ARG A 398 23.16 -23.41 -36.91
N MET A 399 23.97 -23.03 -35.93
CA MET A 399 23.53 -22.20 -34.79
C MET A 399 23.03 -20.82 -35.26
N VAL A 400 23.73 -20.20 -36.23
CA VAL A 400 23.31 -18.94 -36.85
C VAL A 400 21.96 -19.10 -37.54
N ALA A 401 21.76 -20.19 -38.30
CA ALA A 401 20.49 -20.46 -38.98
C ALA A 401 19.33 -20.61 -37.98
N VAL A 402 19.55 -21.34 -36.87
CA VAL A 402 18.54 -21.50 -35.82
C VAL A 402 18.21 -20.17 -35.14
N ALA A 403 19.22 -19.41 -34.72
CA ALA A 403 19.02 -18.13 -34.06
C ALA A 403 18.31 -17.12 -34.97
N ARG A 404 18.70 -17.07 -36.26
CA ARG A 404 18.03 -16.24 -37.26
C ARG A 404 16.56 -16.59 -37.39
N ARG A 405 16.26 -17.88 -37.62
CA ARG A 405 14.88 -18.32 -37.80
C ARG A 405 14.04 -18.10 -36.56
N PHE A 406 14.61 -18.28 -35.36
CA PHE A 406 13.88 -17.99 -34.13
C PHE A 406 13.55 -16.50 -33.99
N MET A 407 14.49 -15.60 -34.31
CA MET A 407 14.25 -14.16 -34.28
C MET A 407 13.16 -13.74 -35.29
N GLU A 408 13.15 -14.31 -36.49
CA GLU A 408 12.09 -14.10 -37.48
C GLU A 408 10.73 -14.55 -36.95
N ILE A 409 10.64 -15.76 -36.38
CA ILE A 409 9.39 -16.28 -35.80
C ILE A 409 8.88 -15.36 -34.68
N LEU A 410 9.77 -14.85 -33.82
CA LEU A 410 9.40 -13.89 -32.77
C LEU A 410 8.81 -12.61 -33.39
N GLU A 411 9.44 -12.06 -34.43
CA GLU A 411 8.97 -10.86 -35.13
C GLU A 411 7.62 -11.06 -35.81
N GLU A 412 7.42 -12.20 -36.48
CA GLU A 412 6.14 -12.60 -37.10
C GLU A 412 4.99 -12.64 -36.07
N HIS A 413 5.30 -12.87 -34.80
CA HIS A 413 4.33 -12.96 -33.69
C HIS A 413 4.31 -11.70 -32.80
N GLY A 414 4.92 -10.59 -33.25
CA GLY A 414 4.89 -9.30 -32.58
C GLY A 414 5.77 -9.20 -31.32
N LEU A 415 6.82 -10.02 -31.22
CA LEU A 415 7.75 -10.07 -30.08
C LEU A 415 9.11 -9.41 -30.32
#